data_AF-A0A8I6Y4V5-F1
#
_entry.id   AF-A0A8I6Y4V5-F1
#
_cell.length_a   1.000
_cell.length_b   1.000
_cell.length_c   1.000
_cell.angle_alpha   90.00
_cell.angle_beta   90.00
_cell.angle_gamma   90.00
#
_symmetry.space_group_name_H-M   'P 1'
#
loop_
_entity.id
_entity.type
_entity.pdbx_description
1 polymer ?
#
loop_
_entity_poly.entity_id
_entity_poly.type
_entity_poly.pdbx_seq_one_letter_code
_entity_poly.pdbx_strand_id
1 'polypeptide(L)'
;MVYEDESSNDLSSMDISSSSDGMMYRIPASIDDEDYMGIENSVLDVYLEHGLPPERRIAFQGFETGRRFLLCAQPEERVLDLSYIKVIGHGAESSSSAVSVMKSEIEKKEAEIMEVKGKYSVLMNLAEAQGGFIRTQKANHLKEKEKLSEENYNLKLQVDKLSKSEDKLNDEIVVLNLHIDGLKKGIDNMIKRTDELKLQIADQLKALEKNQEKLKMIRDILDG
;
A
#
# COMPACT_ATOMS: atom_id res chain seq x y z
N MET A 1 5.66 19.28 -23.11
CA MET A 1 5.14 19.34 -21.73
C MET A 1 6.33 19.57 -20.85
N VAL A 2 6.44 20.79 -20.30
CA VAL A 2 7.53 21.18 -19.39
C VAL A 2 7.10 20.71 -18.01
N TYR A 3 7.92 19.90 -17.37
CA TYR A 3 7.75 19.54 -15.96
C TYR A 3 8.65 20.49 -15.18
N GLU A 4 8.06 21.48 -14.52
CA GLU A 4 8.75 22.34 -13.55
C GLU A 4 8.83 21.55 -12.24
N ASP A 5 10.05 21.24 -11.82
CA ASP A 5 10.38 20.71 -10.50
C ASP A 5 10.41 21.88 -9.51
N GLU A 6 9.31 22.12 -8.79
CA GLU A 6 9.32 23.00 -7.62
C GLU A 6 9.69 22.20 -6.37
N SER A 7 10.98 21.95 -6.20
CA SER A 7 11.55 21.60 -4.89
C SER A 7 11.81 22.90 -4.12
N SER A 8 10.79 23.48 -3.49
CA SER A 8 10.98 24.56 -2.51
C SER A 8 11.40 23.98 -1.16
N ASN A 9 12.63 24.29 -0.76
CA ASN A 9 13.10 24.15 0.61
C ASN A 9 12.57 25.34 1.42
N ASP A 10 11.37 25.20 2.00
CA ASP A 10 10.89 26.10 3.05
C ASP A 10 10.60 25.29 4.32
N LEU A 11 11.65 25.02 5.11
CA LEU A 11 11.52 24.54 6.50
C LEU A 11 11.15 25.70 7.45
N SER A 12 10.33 26.65 7.00
CA SER A 12 9.81 27.71 7.87
C SER A 12 8.42 27.31 8.36
N SER A 13 8.36 26.87 9.62
CA SER A 13 7.15 26.56 10.38
C SER A 13 6.33 25.36 9.88
N MET A 14 6.39 24.26 10.63
CA MET A 14 5.61 23.07 10.35
C MET A 14 4.17 23.29 10.83
N ASP A 15 3.30 23.71 9.91
CA ASP A 15 1.88 23.91 10.21
C ASP A 15 1.18 22.54 10.29
N ILE A 16 0.71 22.17 11.49
CA ILE A 16 0.00 20.89 11.71
C ILE A 16 -1.49 21.19 11.67
N SER A 17 -2.15 20.76 10.60
CA SER A 17 -3.60 20.84 10.47
C SER A 17 -4.25 19.62 11.11
N SER A 18 -5.05 19.83 12.15
CA SER A 18 -5.94 18.79 12.68
C SER A 18 -7.24 18.79 11.88
N SER A 19 -7.59 17.66 11.27
CA SER A 19 -8.80 17.49 10.44
C SER A 19 -10.13 17.59 11.22
N SER A 20 -10.10 17.85 12.53
CA SER A 20 -11.28 17.74 13.40
C SER A 20 -11.94 19.07 13.78
N ASP A 21 -11.25 20.22 13.71
CA ASP A 21 -11.86 21.50 14.11
C ASP A 21 -11.52 22.71 13.22
N GLY A 22 -10.71 22.52 12.17
CA GLY A 22 -10.34 23.60 11.25
C GLY A 22 -9.36 24.62 11.81
N MET A 23 -8.77 24.37 12.99
CA MET A 23 -7.77 25.25 13.59
C MET A 23 -6.37 24.90 13.07
N MET A 24 -5.66 25.93 12.60
CA MET A 24 -4.29 25.83 12.09
C MET A 24 -3.32 26.07 13.26
N TYR A 25 -2.58 25.04 13.66
CA TYR A 25 -1.66 25.13 14.80
C TYR A 25 -0.22 25.24 14.31
N ARG A 26 0.44 26.32 14.73
CA ARG A 26 1.81 26.63 14.35
C ARG A 26 2.75 26.26 15.50
N ILE A 27 3.64 25.29 15.28
CA ILE A 27 4.71 24.98 16.23
C ILE A 27 5.81 26.05 16.07
N PRO A 28 6.24 26.72 17.16
CA PRO A 28 7.33 27.70 17.11
C PRO A 28 8.58 27.06 16.50
N ALA A 29 9.28 27.79 15.63
CA ALA A 29 10.47 27.27 14.97
C ALA A 29 11.67 27.12 15.93
N SER A 30 11.66 27.86 17.04
CA SER A 30 12.67 27.77 18.11
C SER A 30 12.05 28.04 19.48
N ILE A 31 12.81 27.74 20.52
CA ILE A 31 12.46 28.07 21.92
C ILE A 31 12.53 29.58 22.21
N ASP A 32 13.11 30.35 21.30
CA ASP A 32 13.34 31.79 21.41
C ASP A 32 12.42 32.59 20.46
N ASP A 33 11.29 31.99 20.05
CA ASP A 33 10.31 32.62 19.16
C ASP A 33 9.61 33.81 19.88
N GLU A 34 9.75 35.02 19.32
CA GLU A 34 9.25 36.26 19.92
C GLU A 34 7.72 36.30 20.09
N ASP A 35 6.97 35.54 19.29
CA ASP A 35 5.51 35.43 19.44
C ASP A 35 5.12 34.55 20.65
N TYR A 36 6.05 33.74 21.16
CA TYR A 36 5.86 32.76 22.24
C TYR A 36 6.73 33.05 23.49
N MET A 37 7.51 34.12 23.45
CA MET A 37 8.39 34.61 24.51
C MET A 37 8.08 36.08 24.83
N GLY A 38 8.30 36.51 26.08
CA GLY A 38 8.20 37.93 26.46
C GLY A 38 7.23 38.22 27.61
N ILE A 39 7.14 39.50 28.00
CA ILE A 39 6.37 39.92 29.18
C ILE A 39 4.86 39.82 28.90
N GLU A 40 4.11 39.13 29.75
CA GLU A 40 2.65 38.99 29.63
C GLU A 40 1.94 40.27 30.06
N ASN A 41 1.64 41.13 29.09
CA ASN A 41 0.94 42.40 29.32
C ASN A 41 -0.60 42.29 29.15
N SER A 42 -1.14 41.15 28.69
CA SER A 42 -2.56 41.05 28.31
C SER A 42 -3.50 40.67 29.46
N VAL A 43 -2.95 40.20 30.58
CA VAL A 43 -3.73 39.89 31.79
C VAL A 43 -3.36 40.90 32.86
N LEU A 44 -4.20 41.94 33.01
CA LEU A 44 -3.90 43.15 33.78
C LEU A 44 -3.67 42.96 35.31
N ASP A 45 -3.69 41.74 35.84
CA ASP A 45 -3.69 41.49 37.30
C ASP A 45 -2.89 40.26 37.77
N VAL A 46 -2.00 39.69 36.94
CA VAL A 46 -1.10 38.62 37.41
C VAL A 46 0.25 39.24 37.79
N TYR A 47 0.38 39.65 39.04
CA TYR A 47 1.67 39.97 39.64
C TYR A 47 2.11 38.79 40.50
N LEU A 48 3.35 38.33 40.30
CA LEU A 48 4.00 37.40 41.24
C LEU A 48 4.26 38.13 42.57
N GLU A 49 4.52 37.41 43.68
CA GLU A 49 4.65 38.01 45.03
C GLU A 49 5.66 39.17 45.13
N HIS A 50 6.61 39.26 44.20
CA HIS A 50 7.59 40.33 44.07
C HIS A 50 7.12 41.56 43.23
N GLY A 51 5.85 41.62 42.83
CA GLY A 51 5.24 42.79 42.17
C GLY A 51 5.68 43.05 40.73
N LEU A 52 6.33 42.07 40.08
CA LEU A 52 6.76 42.16 38.69
C LEU A 52 5.87 41.29 37.78
N PRO A 53 5.66 41.71 36.52
CA PRO A 53 4.90 40.94 35.56
C PRO A 53 5.63 39.63 35.23
N PRO A 54 4.90 38.51 35.07
CA PRO A 54 5.48 37.23 34.70
C PRO A 54 6.02 37.27 33.26
N GLU A 55 7.07 36.50 33.03
CA GLU A 55 7.64 36.29 31.70
C GLU A 55 7.03 35.00 31.10
N ARG A 56 6.55 35.11 29.86
CA ARG A 56 6.20 33.92 29.07
C ARG A 56 7.49 33.27 28.64
N ARG A 57 7.71 32.05 29.13
CA ARG A 57 8.74 31.17 28.59
C ARG A 57 8.06 29.89 28.13
N ILE A 58 7.93 29.77 26.81
CA ILE A 58 7.42 28.59 26.08
C ILE A 58 6.08 28.06 26.63
N ALA A 59 4.97 28.52 26.03
CA ALA A 59 3.65 27.99 26.32
C ALA A 59 3.40 26.69 25.52
N PHE A 60 3.74 25.52 26.07
CA PHE A 60 3.12 24.29 25.60
C PHE A 60 1.68 24.25 26.11
N GLN A 61 0.71 24.50 25.22
CA GLN A 61 -0.69 24.28 25.53
C GLN A 61 -0.95 22.77 25.49
N GLY A 62 -1.13 22.15 26.66
CA GLY A 62 -1.50 20.72 26.70
C GLY A 62 -2.82 20.50 25.96
N PHE A 63 -2.81 19.60 24.96
CA PHE A 63 -3.87 19.39 23.95
C PHE A 63 -5.32 19.31 24.51
N GLU A 64 -5.51 18.92 25.77
CA GLU A 64 -6.83 18.76 26.38
C GLU A 64 -7.21 19.84 27.40
N THR A 65 -6.26 20.67 27.88
CA THR A 65 -6.50 21.55 29.05
C THR A 65 -6.44 23.04 28.76
N GLY A 66 -5.83 23.44 27.64
CA GLY A 66 -5.71 24.85 27.27
C GLY A 66 -4.75 25.67 28.15
N ARG A 67 -4.05 25.07 29.12
CA ARG A 67 -3.25 25.76 30.15
C ARG A 67 -1.89 26.23 29.61
N ARG A 68 -1.48 27.44 30.00
CA ARG A 68 -0.17 28.05 29.71
C ARG A 68 0.66 28.14 30.99
N PHE A 69 1.97 27.91 30.90
CA PHE A 69 2.89 28.05 32.03
C PHE A 69 3.56 29.43 31.97
N LEU A 70 3.50 30.16 33.08
CA LEU A 70 4.15 31.47 33.25
C LEU A 70 5.31 31.27 34.24
N LEU A 71 6.49 31.82 33.93
CA LEU A 71 7.65 31.76 34.81
C LEU A 71 8.00 33.14 35.37
N CYS A 72 8.65 33.15 36.53
CA CYS A 72 9.26 34.36 37.07
C CYS A 72 10.50 34.73 36.25
N ALA A 73 10.63 36.01 35.88
CA ALA A 73 11.76 36.54 35.14
C ALA A 73 13.08 36.62 35.96
N GLN A 74 13.07 36.27 37.25
CA GLN A 74 14.29 36.27 38.07
C GLN A 74 15.09 34.98 37.84
N PRO A 75 16.40 35.07 37.53
CA PRO A 75 17.28 33.91 37.60
C PRO A 75 17.42 33.47 39.07
N GLU A 76 17.04 32.23 39.38
CA GLU A 76 17.30 31.64 40.69
C GLU A 76 18.79 31.32 40.84
N GLU A 77 19.61 32.30 41.23
CA GLU A 77 20.95 32.05 41.73
C GLU A 77 20.87 31.55 43.18
N ARG A 78 20.30 30.36 43.40
CA ARG A 78 20.34 29.69 44.70
C ARG A 78 21.70 29.03 44.87
N VAL A 79 22.70 29.83 45.24
CA VAL A 79 23.88 29.29 45.95
C VAL A 79 23.35 28.67 47.25
N LEU A 80 23.40 27.35 47.39
CA LEU A 80 23.12 26.69 48.66
C LEU A 80 24.22 27.08 49.65
N ASP A 81 23.96 28.10 50.44
CA ASP A 81 24.80 28.46 51.59
C ASP A 81 24.71 27.35 52.64
N LEU A 82 25.71 26.45 52.65
CA LEU A 82 25.84 25.35 53.61
C LEU A 82 26.20 25.82 55.05
N SER A 83 26.21 27.12 55.32
CA SER A 83 26.46 27.68 56.66
C SER A 83 25.38 27.31 57.70
N TYR A 84 24.19 26.86 57.26
CA TYR A 84 23.09 26.49 58.15
C TYR A 84 23.19 25.09 58.79
N ILE A 85 24.18 24.26 58.43
CA ILE A 85 24.46 23.00 59.14
C ILE A 85 25.55 23.23 60.19
N LYS A 86 25.33 24.19 61.09
CA LYS A 86 26.07 24.22 62.36
C LYS A 86 25.35 23.28 63.30
N VAL A 87 25.92 22.07 63.43
CA VAL A 87 25.55 21.01 64.37
C VAL A 87 25.22 21.58 65.75
N ILE A 88 23.92 21.68 66.07
CA ILE A 88 23.43 21.80 67.43
C ILE A 88 22.95 20.41 67.83
N GLY A 89 23.68 19.77 68.73
CA GLY A 89 23.25 18.52 69.35
C GLY A 89 24.42 17.62 69.75
N HIS A 90 24.98 17.86 70.93
CA HIS A 90 25.65 16.81 71.69
C HIS A 90 24.67 15.64 71.91
N GLY A 91 25.00 14.46 71.41
CA GLY A 91 24.16 13.26 71.54
C GLY A 91 24.60 12.16 70.59
N ALA A 92 25.78 11.59 70.82
CA ALA A 92 26.43 10.60 69.95
C ALA A 92 25.75 9.21 69.88
N GLU A 93 24.55 9.03 70.45
CA GLU A 93 23.91 7.70 70.56
C GLU A 93 22.53 7.61 69.87
N SER A 94 21.88 8.72 69.52
CA SER A 94 20.56 8.70 68.84
C SER A 94 20.65 8.86 67.30
N SER A 95 21.78 9.33 66.78
CA SER A 95 22.02 9.50 65.33
C SER A 95 22.49 8.22 64.62
N SER A 96 23.11 7.28 65.34
CA SER A 96 23.63 6.02 64.78
C SER A 96 22.52 5.14 64.19
N SER A 97 21.36 5.09 64.86
CA SER A 97 20.18 4.34 64.41
C SER A 97 19.64 4.87 63.07
N ALA A 98 19.40 6.17 62.96
CA ALA A 98 18.90 6.77 61.72
C ALA A 98 19.86 6.61 60.53
N VAL A 99 21.17 6.73 60.77
CA VAL A 99 22.20 6.50 59.75
C VAL A 99 22.24 5.04 59.30
N SER A 100 22.07 4.08 60.23
CA SER A 100 22.02 2.65 59.88
C SER A 100 20.80 2.28 59.02
N VAL A 101 19.64 2.88 59.31
CA VAL A 101 18.40 2.72 58.52
C VAL A 101 18.62 3.26 57.10
N MET A 102 19.11 4.49 56.96
CA MET A 102 19.39 5.08 55.66
C MET A 102 20.39 4.25 54.85
N LYS A 103 21.44 3.72 55.49
CA LYS A 103 22.42 2.87 54.83
C LYS A 103 21.79 1.59 54.25
N SER A 104 20.95 0.90 55.03
CA SER A 104 20.25 -0.30 54.56
C SER A 104 19.29 -0.01 53.39
N GLU A 105 18.68 1.17 53.41
CA GLU A 105 17.73 1.59 52.38
C GLU A 105 18.45 2.01 51.08
N ILE A 106 19.64 2.60 51.19
CA ILE A 106 20.54 2.85 50.06
C ILE A 106 20.98 1.53 49.43
N GLU A 107 21.48 0.57 50.23
CA GLU A 107 21.90 -0.75 49.74
C GLU A 107 20.75 -1.48 49.02
N LYS A 108 19.52 -1.36 49.54
CA LYS A 108 18.32 -1.89 48.88
C LYS A 108 18.04 -1.21 47.54
N LYS A 109 18.10 0.13 47.48
CA LYS A 109 17.88 0.88 46.23
C LYS A 109 18.97 0.61 45.19
N GLU A 110 20.21 0.42 45.60
CA GLU A 110 21.32 0.04 44.70
C GLU A 110 21.08 -1.33 44.06
N ALA A 111 20.58 -2.30 44.83
CA ALA A 111 20.19 -3.60 44.30
C ALA A 111 19.05 -3.49 43.28
N GLU A 112 18.02 -2.69 43.56
CA GLU A 112 16.91 -2.44 42.64
C GLU A 112 17.38 -1.75 41.34
N ILE A 113 18.30 -0.77 41.43
CA ILE A 113 18.89 -0.10 40.27
C ILE A 113 19.65 -1.10 39.38
N MET A 114 20.42 -2.00 39.99
CA MET A 114 21.16 -3.03 39.26
C MET A 114 20.22 -4.00 38.54
N GLU A 115 19.12 -4.39 39.18
CA GLU A 115 18.08 -5.23 38.56
C GLU A 115 17.41 -4.52 37.38
N VAL A 116 17.01 -3.25 37.54
CA VAL A 116 16.39 -2.45 36.48
C VAL A 116 17.33 -2.28 35.30
N LYS A 117 18.62 -2.02 35.53
CA LYS A 117 19.62 -1.92 34.47
C LYS A 117 19.77 -3.22 33.70
N GLY A 118 19.71 -4.37 34.38
CA GLY A 118 19.67 -5.69 33.76
C GLY A 118 18.45 -5.87 32.84
N LYS A 119 17.25 -5.53 33.35
CA LYS A 119 16.01 -5.58 32.56
C LYS A 119 16.07 -4.68 31.33
N TYR A 120 16.60 -3.47 31.47
CA TYR A 120 16.76 -2.52 30.36
C TYR A 120 17.66 -3.07 29.25
N SER A 121 18.78 -3.71 29.61
CA SER A 121 19.67 -4.34 28.63
C SER A 121 18.99 -5.45 27.83
N VAL A 122 18.22 -6.32 28.49
CA VAL A 122 17.45 -7.38 27.82
C VAL A 122 16.44 -6.77 26.86
N LEU A 123 15.74 -5.70 27.28
CA LEU A 123 14.72 -5.05 26.48
C LEU A 123 15.30 -4.41 25.21
N MET A 124 16.48 -3.79 25.30
CA MET A 124 17.15 -3.23 24.12
C MET A 124 17.57 -4.30 23.11
N ASN A 125 18.14 -5.42 23.58
CA ASN A 125 18.52 -6.52 22.69
C ASN A 125 17.30 -7.12 21.97
N LEU A 126 16.17 -7.25 22.68
CA LEU A 126 14.93 -7.73 22.10
C LEU A 126 14.38 -6.76 21.04
N ALA A 127 14.38 -5.46 21.34
CA ALA A 127 13.94 -4.43 20.40
C ALA A 127 14.80 -4.43 19.12
N GLU A 128 16.12 -4.59 19.26
CA GLU A 128 17.04 -4.69 18.13
C GLU A 128 16.77 -5.95 17.29
N ALA A 129 16.61 -7.11 17.94
CA ALA A 129 16.31 -8.37 17.27
C ALA A 129 14.96 -8.33 16.52
N GLN A 130 13.92 -7.77 17.14
CA GLN A 130 12.61 -7.57 16.52
C GLN A 130 12.71 -6.63 15.31
N GLY A 131 13.44 -5.51 15.45
CA GLY A 131 13.68 -4.58 14.35
C GLY A 131 14.41 -5.26 13.17
N GLY A 132 15.39 -6.11 13.46
CA GLY A 132 16.08 -6.92 12.45
C GLY A 132 15.13 -7.87 11.72
N PHE A 133 14.36 -8.64 12.47
CA PHE A 133 13.37 -9.57 11.91
C PHE A 133 12.36 -8.87 11.00
N ILE A 134 11.79 -7.73 11.46
CA ILE A 134 10.82 -6.94 10.69
C ILE A 134 11.44 -6.43 9.39
N ARG A 135 12.68 -5.91 9.42
CA ARG A 135 13.38 -5.45 8.22
C ARG A 135 13.60 -6.58 7.21
N THR A 136 14.05 -7.73 7.67
CA THR A 136 14.27 -8.91 6.81
C THR A 136 12.96 -9.39 6.19
N GLN A 137 11.88 -9.49 6.98
CA GLN A 137 10.58 -9.91 6.47
C GLN A 137 10.05 -8.92 5.41
N LYS A 138 10.16 -7.60 5.68
CA LYS A 138 9.75 -6.55 4.74
C LYS A 138 10.52 -6.65 3.41
N ALA A 139 11.84 -6.89 3.47
CA ALA A 139 12.66 -7.04 2.27
C ALA A 139 12.27 -8.28 1.45
N ASN A 140 11.98 -9.40 2.10
CA ASN A 140 11.55 -10.63 1.43
C ASN A 140 10.20 -10.46 0.76
N HIS A 141 9.21 -9.89 1.45
CA HIS A 141 7.89 -9.62 0.88
C HIS A 141 7.97 -8.68 -0.33
N LEU A 142 8.85 -7.68 -0.30
CA LEU A 142 9.02 -6.77 -1.44
C LEU A 142 9.58 -7.51 -2.67
N LYS A 143 10.61 -8.34 -2.49
CA LYS A 143 11.17 -9.15 -3.57
C LYS A 143 10.17 -10.13 -4.17
N GLU A 144 9.39 -10.80 -3.33
CA GLU A 144 8.35 -11.73 -3.79
C GLU A 144 7.23 -11.00 -4.54
N LYS A 145 6.82 -9.82 -4.05
CA LYS A 145 5.84 -8.98 -4.74
C LYS A 145 6.32 -8.54 -6.13
N GLU A 146 7.58 -8.12 -6.27
CA GLU A 146 8.17 -7.74 -7.56
C GLU A 146 8.18 -8.93 -8.52
N LYS A 147 8.65 -10.09 -8.06
CA LYS A 147 8.66 -11.33 -8.85
C LYS A 147 7.27 -11.72 -9.33
N LEU A 148 6.28 -11.73 -8.44
CA LEU A 148 4.88 -12.05 -8.78
C LEU A 148 4.28 -11.02 -9.74
N SER A 149 4.67 -9.75 -9.65
CA SER A 149 4.23 -8.71 -10.57
C SER A 149 4.76 -8.96 -11.99
N GLU A 150 6.03 -9.33 -12.12
CA GLU A 150 6.65 -9.65 -13.40
C GLU A 150 6.04 -10.92 -14.03
N GLU A 151 5.87 -11.97 -13.23
CA GLU A 151 5.23 -13.21 -13.68
C GLU A 151 3.78 -12.97 -14.13
N ASN A 152 3.00 -12.16 -13.41
CA ASN A 152 1.64 -11.80 -13.81
C ASN A 152 1.59 -11.02 -15.12
N TYR A 153 2.52 -10.09 -15.33
CA TYR A 153 2.62 -9.35 -16.58
C TYR A 153 2.95 -10.29 -17.75
N ASN A 154 3.89 -11.21 -17.58
CA ASN A 154 4.25 -12.21 -18.58
C ASN A 154 3.09 -13.16 -18.90
N LEU A 155 2.36 -13.63 -17.89
CA LEU A 155 1.15 -14.44 -18.07
C LEU A 155 0.08 -13.66 -18.85
N LYS A 156 -0.10 -12.37 -18.55
CA LYS A 156 -1.05 -11.51 -19.29
C LYS A 156 -0.70 -11.46 -20.78
N LEU A 157 0.57 -11.22 -21.10
CA LEU A 157 1.05 -11.21 -22.49
C LEU A 157 0.83 -12.56 -23.21
N GLN A 158 0.98 -13.69 -22.52
CA GLN A 158 0.72 -15.00 -23.11
C GLN A 158 -0.77 -15.22 -23.37
N VAL A 159 -1.63 -14.84 -22.42
CA VAL A 159 -3.09 -14.89 -22.60
C VAL A 159 -3.53 -14.07 -23.81
N ASP A 160 -3.00 -12.85 -23.98
CA ASP A 160 -3.33 -12.00 -25.11
C ASP A 160 -2.88 -12.59 -26.46
N LYS A 161 -1.74 -13.29 -26.49
CA LYS A 161 -1.28 -14.01 -27.69
C LYS A 161 -2.18 -15.19 -28.03
N LEU A 162 -2.58 -15.97 -27.02
CA LEU A 162 -3.49 -17.10 -27.20
C LEU A 162 -4.86 -16.66 -27.70
N SER A 163 -5.42 -15.61 -27.09
CA SER A 163 -6.69 -15.01 -27.53
C SER A 163 -6.63 -14.59 -29.01
N LYS A 164 -5.55 -13.93 -29.46
CA LYS A 164 -5.38 -13.59 -30.88
C LYS A 164 -5.26 -14.80 -31.80
N SER A 165 -4.69 -15.91 -31.33
CA SER A 165 -4.63 -17.14 -32.12
C SER A 165 -5.98 -17.85 -32.19
N GLU A 166 -6.75 -17.79 -31.11
CA GLU A 166 -8.12 -18.32 -31.04
C GLU A 166 -9.03 -17.59 -32.03
N ASP A 167 -8.99 -16.26 -32.06
CA ASP A 167 -9.76 -15.45 -33.02
C ASP A 167 -9.46 -15.85 -34.48
N LYS A 168 -8.18 -16.03 -34.83
CA LYS A 168 -7.77 -16.46 -36.17
C LYS A 168 -8.29 -17.85 -36.53
N LEU A 169 -8.24 -18.79 -35.59
CA LEU A 169 -8.76 -20.14 -35.81
C LEU A 169 -10.28 -20.12 -35.98
N ASN A 170 -10.98 -19.27 -35.25
CA ASN A 170 -12.43 -19.08 -35.42
C ASN A 170 -12.76 -18.52 -36.80
N ASP A 171 -12.00 -17.53 -37.28
CA ASP A 171 -12.15 -17.00 -38.65
C ASP A 171 -11.92 -18.09 -39.71
N GLU A 172 -10.88 -18.91 -39.56
CA GLU A 172 -10.60 -20.04 -40.45
C GLU A 172 -11.73 -21.08 -40.47
N ILE A 173 -12.30 -21.39 -39.30
CA ILE A 173 -13.46 -22.30 -39.18
C ILE A 173 -14.66 -21.75 -39.96
N VAL A 174 -14.94 -20.44 -39.85
CA VAL A 174 -16.04 -19.81 -40.61
C VAL A 174 -15.80 -19.94 -42.11
N VAL A 175 -14.59 -19.68 -42.60
CA VAL A 175 -14.23 -19.82 -44.02
C VAL A 175 -14.39 -21.27 -44.50
N LEU A 176 -13.92 -22.25 -43.72
CA LEU A 176 -14.06 -23.66 -44.05
C LEU A 176 -15.53 -24.10 -44.14
N ASN A 177 -16.38 -23.64 -43.23
CA ASN A 177 -17.81 -23.92 -43.27
C ASN A 177 -18.46 -23.38 -44.57
N LEU A 178 -18.11 -22.16 -44.98
CA LEU A 178 -18.59 -21.59 -46.24
C LEU A 178 -18.14 -22.41 -47.46
N HIS A 179 -16.89 -22.87 -47.47
CA HIS A 179 -16.39 -23.76 -48.53
C HIS A 179 -17.14 -25.09 -48.56
N ILE A 180 -17.38 -25.71 -47.40
CA ILE A 180 -18.15 -26.96 -47.30
C ILE A 180 -19.57 -26.77 -47.85
N ASP A 181 -20.23 -25.67 -47.53
CA ASP A 181 -21.57 -25.36 -48.05
C ASP A 181 -21.57 -25.14 -49.57
N GLY A 182 -20.53 -24.52 -50.11
CA GLY A 182 -20.30 -24.42 -51.55
C GLY A 182 -20.18 -25.79 -52.22
N LEU A 183 -19.37 -26.69 -51.63
CA LEU A 183 -19.19 -28.05 -52.13
C LEU A 183 -20.48 -28.87 -52.07
N LYS A 184 -21.26 -28.77 -50.98
CA LYS A 184 -22.57 -29.42 -50.85
C LYS A 184 -23.51 -29.01 -51.97
N LYS A 185 -23.63 -27.71 -52.26
CA LYS A 185 -24.44 -27.20 -53.37
C LYS A 185 -23.95 -27.73 -54.73
N GLY A 186 -22.64 -27.83 -54.91
CA GLY A 186 -22.04 -28.44 -56.11
C GLY A 186 -22.45 -29.90 -56.28
N ILE A 187 -22.40 -30.68 -55.20
CA ILE A 187 -22.84 -32.09 -55.17
C ILE A 187 -24.33 -32.19 -55.54
N ASP A 188 -25.19 -31.37 -54.93
CA ASP A 188 -26.63 -31.36 -55.21
C ASP A 188 -26.92 -31.11 -56.70
N ASN A 189 -26.18 -30.17 -57.33
CA ASN A 189 -26.31 -29.89 -58.75
C ASN A 189 -25.85 -31.07 -59.62
N MET A 190 -24.75 -31.74 -59.25
CA MET A 190 -24.27 -32.92 -59.98
C MET A 190 -25.23 -34.11 -59.85
N ILE A 191 -25.87 -34.29 -58.69
CA ILE A 191 -26.92 -35.31 -58.48
C ILE A 191 -28.09 -35.04 -59.43
N LYS A 192 -28.63 -33.81 -59.43
CA LYS A 192 -29.72 -33.42 -60.34
C LYS A 192 -29.37 -33.70 -61.80
N ARG A 193 -28.17 -33.31 -62.23
CA ARG A 193 -27.71 -33.54 -63.61
C ARG A 193 -27.58 -35.02 -63.95
N THR A 194 -27.13 -35.82 -62.99
CA THR A 194 -27.04 -37.28 -63.14
C THR A 194 -28.42 -37.89 -63.34
N ASP A 195 -29.42 -37.45 -62.59
CA ASP A 195 -30.79 -37.95 -62.72
C ASP A 195 -31.44 -37.51 -64.05
N GLU A 196 -31.17 -36.29 -64.52
CA GLU A 196 -31.56 -35.85 -65.88
C GLU A 196 -30.95 -36.73 -66.98
N LEU A 197 -29.65 -37.02 -66.88
CA LEU A 197 -28.96 -37.87 -67.86
C LEU A 197 -29.50 -39.30 -67.85
N LYS A 198 -29.82 -39.87 -66.68
CA LYS A 198 -30.48 -41.19 -66.59
C LYS A 198 -31.82 -41.21 -67.34
N LEU A 199 -32.63 -40.16 -67.19
CA LEU A 199 -33.91 -40.03 -67.91
C LEU A 199 -33.68 -39.96 -69.43
N GLN A 200 -32.73 -39.15 -69.88
CA GLN A 200 -32.39 -39.04 -71.31
C GLN A 200 -31.92 -40.38 -71.91
N ILE A 201 -31.09 -41.13 -71.18
CA ILE A 201 -30.64 -42.47 -71.60
C ILE A 201 -31.83 -43.43 -71.72
N ALA A 202 -32.77 -43.41 -70.76
CA ALA A 202 -33.96 -44.26 -70.81
C ALA A 202 -34.82 -43.98 -72.05
N ASP A 203 -34.99 -42.71 -72.42
CA ASP A 203 -35.73 -42.32 -73.63
C ASP A 203 -35.03 -42.77 -74.91
N GLN A 204 -33.70 -42.63 -74.97
CA GLN A 204 -32.90 -43.11 -76.10
C GLN A 204 -32.95 -44.63 -76.25
N LEU A 205 -32.93 -45.39 -75.16
CA LEU A 205 -33.06 -46.85 -75.18
C LEU A 205 -34.41 -47.30 -75.74
N LYS A 206 -35.52 -46.67 -75.31
CA LYS A 206 -36.86 -46.95 -75.88
C LYS A 206 -36.92 -46.65 -77.38
N ALA A 207 -36.31 -45.55 -77.81
CA ALA A 207 -36.24 -45.20 -79.23
C ALA A 207 -35.41 -46.22 -80.03
N LEU A 208 -34.31 -46.71 -79.45
CA LEU A 208 -33.47 -47.74 -80.05
C LEU A 208 -34.22 -49.06 -80.19
N GLU A 209 -34.92 -49.53 -79.15
CA GLU A 209 -35.75 -50.75 -79.19
C GLU A 209 -36.78 -50.68 -80.32
N LYS A 210 -37.51 -49.57 -80.42
CA LYS A 210 -38.48 -49.34 -81.50
C LYS A 210 -37.84 -49.37 -82.89
N ASN A 211 -36.63 -48.83 -83.03
CA ASN A 211 -35.89 -48.85 -84.29
C ASN A 211 -35.39 -50.26 -84.63
N GLN A 212 -34.98 -51.05 -83.63
CA GLN A 212 -34.61 -52.46 -83.82
C GLN A 212 -35.81 -53.30 -84.30
N GLU A 213 -36.99 -53.11 -83.73
CA GLU A 213 -38.23 -53.76 -84.19
C GLU A 213 -38.54 -53.43 -85.65
N LYS A 214 -38.43 -52.15 -86.04
CA LYS A 214 -38.61 -51.72 -87.44
C LYS A 214 -37.62 -52.40 -88.39
N LEU A 215 -36.35 -52.47 -88.01
CA LEU A 215 -35.33 -53.15 -88.83
C LEU A 215 -35.62 -54.64 -88.98
N LYS A 216 -36.15 -55.30 -87.93
CA LYS A 216 -36.56 -56.70 -88.01
C LYS A 216 -37.70 -56.88 -89.02
N MET A 217 -38.75 -56.05 -88.95
CA MET A 217 -39.85 -56.09 -89.94
C MET A 217 -39.35 -55.88 -91.37
N ILE A 218 -38.42 -54.96 -91.59
CA ILE A 218 -37.83 -54.72 -92.92
C ILE A 218 -37.06 -55.95 -93.40
N ARG A 219 -36.27 -56.60 -92.52
CA ARG A 219 -35.54 -57.81 -92.86
C ARG A 219 -36.49 -58.95 -93.24
N ASP A 220 -37.54 -59.16 -92.45
CA ASP A 220 -38.54 -60.20 -92.70
C ASP A 220 -39.25 -59.99 -94.06
N ILE A 221 -39.42 -58.74 -94.52
CA ILE A 221 -39.95 -58.41 -95.86
C ILE A 221 -38.94 -58.72 -96.98
N LEU A 222 -37.64 -58.54 -96.73
CA LEU A 222 -36.60 -58.75 -97.74
C LEU A 222 -36.23 -60.23 -97.92
N ASP A 223 -36.36 -61.03 -96.86
CA ASP A 223 -35.95 -62.44 -96.85
C ASP A 223 -37.09 -63.43 -97.21
N GLY A 224 -38.35 -62.98 -97.30
CA GLY A 224 -39.54 -63.79 -97.63
C GLY A 224 -40.01 -63.65 -99.07
#